data_AF-A0A819W993-F1
#
_entry.id   AF-A0A819W993-F1
#
_cell.length_a   1.000
_cell.length_b   1.000
_cell.length_c   1.000
_cell.angle_alpha   90.00
_cell.angle_beta   90.00
_cell.angle_gamma   90.00
#
_symmetry.space_group_name_H-M   'P 1'
#
loop_
_entity.id
_entity.type
_entity.pdbx_description
1 polymer ?
#
loop_
_entity_poly.entity_id
_entity_poly.type
_entity_poly.pdbx_seq_one_letter_code
_entity_poly.pdbx_strand_id
1 'polypeptide(L)'
;MCLQKSPCNGWLSSNDTVRQMTTQRAVDLSDAVRNATYSYSPRNFDVAYLDFPFDAAIKEWEAQGGEAWQLIEAVDGFHINQFGHSVTSDILWQWLQANKPHWLPPLNPHNADIERVFKDQGGY
;
A
#
# COMPACT_ATOMS: atom_id res chain seq x y z
N MET A 1 13.31 16.42 -15.33
CA MET A 1 13.22 17.87 -15.01
C MET A 1 13.25 18.80 -16.23
N CYS A 2 14.16 18.66 -17.19
CA CYS A 2 14.33 19.61 -18.30
C CYS A 2 13.02 19.97 -19.04
N LEU A 3 12.22 18.97 -19.43
CA LEU A 3 10.93 19.17 -20.09
C LEU A 3 9.78 19.52 -19.13
N GLN A 4 10.03 19.57 -17.82
CA GLN A 4 9.04 19.80 -16.76
C GLN A 4 7.87 18.79 -16.77
N LYS A 5 8.11 17.56 -17.22
CA LYS A 5 7.12 16.45 -17.28
C LYS A 5 7.42 15.29 -16.33
N SER A 6 8.37 15.43 -15.40
CA SER A 6 8.63 14.35 -14.44
C SER A 6 7.39 14.11 -13.57
N PRO A 7 7.01 12.84 -13.32
CA PRO A 7 5.89 12.53 -12.42
C PRO A 7 6.19 12.90 -10.97
N CYS A 8 7.47 12.91 -10.57
CA CYS A 8 7.89 13.39 -9.25
C CYS A 8 9.28 14.02 -9.33
N ASN A 9 9.35 15.34 -9.57
CA ASN A 9 10.61 16.08 -9.57
C ASN A 9 11.34 16.03 -8.21
N GLY A 10 10.63 15.78 -7.11
CA GLY A 10 11.22 15.70 -5.77
C GLY A 10 12.10 14.45 -5.59
N TRP A 11 11.50 13.26 -5.73
CA TRP A 11 12.22 12.00 -5.58
C TRP A 11 13.04 11.59 -6.80
N LEU A 12 12.57 11.86 -8.03
CA LEU A 12 13.32 11.58 -9.27
C LEU A 12 14.28 12.72 -9.62
N SER A 13 15.19 13.02 -8.69
CA SER A 13 16.19 14.08 -8.80
C SER A 13 17.56 13.56 -8.38
N SER A 14 18.61 13.98 -9.06
CA SER A 14 19.99 13.71 -8.64
C SER A 14 20.38 14.51 -7.39
N ASN A 15 19.70 15.61 -7.09
CA ASN A 15 19.96 16.45 -5.92
C ASN A 15 19.44 15.77 -4.63
N ASP A 16 20.35 15.36 -3.75
CA ASP A 16 20.00 14.67 -2.49
C ASP A 16 19.14 15.52 -1.56
N THR A 17 19.41 16.82 -1.50
CA THR A 17 18.74 17.73 -0.58
C THR A 17 17.27 17.87 -0.98
N VAL A 18 16.99 17.93 -2.28
CA VAL A 18 15.63 17.92 -2.81
C VAL A 18 14.91 16.60 -2.48
N ARG A 19 15.59 15.45 -2.61
CA ARG A 19 14.99 14.16 -2.22
C ARG A 19 14.67 14.10 -0.74
N GLN A 20 15.61 14.55 0.13
CA GLN A 20 15.42 14.58 1.58
C GLN A 20 14.27 15.52 1.99
N MET A 21 14.19 16.73 1.42
CA MET A 21 13.08 17.65 1.67
C MET A 21 11.73 17.06 1.22
N THR A 22 11.73 16.33 0.10
CA THR A 22 10.52 15.64 -0.39
C THR A 22 10.08 14.56 0.58
N THR A 23 11.00 13.70 1.04
CA THR A 23 10.72 12.68 2.05
C THR A 23 10.26 13.30 3.37
N GLN A 24 10.91 14.35 3.86
CA GLN A 24 10.50 15.02 5.10
C GLN A 24 9.08 15.54 4.98
N ARG A 25 8.73 16.20 3.86
CA ARG A 25 7.36 16.65 3.64
C ARG A 25 6.37 15.49 3.60
N ALA A 26 6.71 14.36 3.00
CA ALA A 26 5.85 13.18 2.99
C ALA A 26 5.61 12.62 4.40
N VAL A 27 6.63 12.62 5.26
CA VAL A 27 6.51 12.26 6.68
C VAL A 27 5.62 13.26 7.42
N ASP A 28 5.83 14.57 7.26
CA ASP A 28 5.02 15.60 7.90
C ASP A 28 3.52 15.45 7.55
N LEU A 29 3.22 15.13 6.28
CA LEU A 29 1.85 14.90 5.81
C LEU A 29 1.28 13.59 6.35
N SER A 30 2.09 12.54 6.44
CA SER A 30 1.71 11.27 7.05
C SER A 30 1.33 11.46 8.52
N ASP A 31 2.11 12.23 9.26
CA ASP A 31 1.82 12.59 10.66
C ASP A 31 0.57 13.45 10.77
N ALA A 32 0.34 14.40 9.86
CA ALA A 32 -0.88 15.20 9.85
C ALA A 32 -2.13 14.33 9.66
N VAL A 33 -2.10 13.36 8.74
CA VAL A 33 -3.21 12.42 8.53
C VAL A 33 -3.38 11.51 9.74
N ARG A 34 -2.29 10.94 10.27
CA ARG A 34 -2.31 10.12 11.48
C ARG A 34 -2.94 10.88 12.65
N ASN A 35 -2.50 12.11 12.90
CA ASN A 35 -3.01 12.95 13.98
C ASN A 35 -4.49 13.29 13.82
N ALA A 36 -4.95 13.52 12.59
CA ALA A 36 -6.37 13.73 12.31
C ALA A 36 -7.22 12.51 12.71
N THR A 37 -6.69 11.29 12.60
CA THR A 37 -7.42 10.08 13.02
C THR A 37 -7.64 9.97 14.53
N TYR A 38 -6.86 10.67 15.37
CA TYR A 38 -7.04 10.62 16.83
C TYR A 38 -8.26 11.40 17.32
N SER A 39 -8.68 12.44 16.59
CA SER A 39 -9.80 13.31 16.98
C SER A 39 -11.02 13.18 16.07
N TYR A 40 -10.86 12.59 14.89
CA TYR A 40 -11.95 12.39 13.94
C TYR A 40 -12.67 11.06 14.18
N SER A 41 -13.92 11.14 14.65
CA SER A 41 -14.78 9.98 14.88
C SER A 41 -16.15 10.22 14.22
N PRO A 42 -16.33 9.79 12.96
CA PRO A 42 -17.60 9.94 12.25
C PRO A 42 -18.61 8.88 12.72
N ARG A 43 -19.90 9.17 12.52
CA ARG A 43 -20.99 8.33 13.04
C ARG A 43 -21.12 6.96 12.36
N ASN A 44 -20.72 6.85 11.09
CA ASN A 44 -21.14 5.74 10.22
C ASN A 44 -20.00 4.81 9.79
N PHE A 45 -18.75 5.11 10.15
CA PHE A 45 -17.60 4.30 9.81
C PHE A 45 -16.47 4.53 10.81
N ASP A 46 -15.65 3.51 10.99
CA ASP A 46 -14.43 3.64 11.78
C ASP A 46 -13.30 4.23 10.92
N VAL A 47 -12.36 4.89 11.58
CA VAL A 47 -11.17 5.45 10.94
C VAL A 47 -9.93 4.86 11.58
N ALA A 48 -8.96 4.50 10.75
CA ALA A 48 -7.65 4.07 11.20
C ALA A 48 -6.58 4.61 10.26
N TYR A 49 -5.36 4.72 10.78
CA TYR A 49 -4.18 5.10 10.02
C TYR A 49 -3.22 3.91 9.95
N LEU A 50 -2.59 3.75 8.78
CA LEU A 50 -1.54 2.78 8.52
C LEU A 50 -0.42 3.50 7.75
N ASP A 51 0.82 3.36 8.23
CA ASP A 51 2.00 3.79 7.48
C ASP A 51 2.12 3.02 6.16
N PHE A 52 2.54 3.69 5.09
CA PHE A 52 2.78 3.02 3.82
C PHE A 52 3.96 2.02 3.97
N PRO A 53 3.75 0.71 3.85
CA PRO A 53 4.70 -0.28 4.34
C PRO A 53 5.74 -0.69 3.30
N PHE A 54 6.28 0.25 2.52
CA PHE A 54 7.13 -0.09 1.37
C PHE A 54 8.47 -0.73 1.76
N ASP A 55 9.07 -0.28 2.87
CA ASP A 55 10.29 -0.91 3.40
C ASP A 55 10.05 -2.38 3.81
N ALA A 56 8.85 -2.69 4.32
CA ALA A 56 8.47 -4.06 4.64
C ALA A 56 8.22 -4.88 3.36
N ALA A 57 7.61 -4.26 2.34
CA ALA A 57 7.39 -4.91 1.04
C ALA A 57 8.71 -5.25 0.34
N ILE A 58 9.70 -4.34 0.37
CA ILE A 58 11.05 -4.60 -0.15
C ILE A 58 11.69 -5.78 0.57
N LYS A 59 11.67 -5.79 1.92
CA LYS A 59 12.25 -6.89 2.71
C LYS A 59 11.60 -8.24 2.43
N GLU A 60 10.28 -8.27 2.31
CA GLU A 60 9.53 -9.48 1.98
C GLU A 60 9.92 -10.00 0.58
N TRP A 61 10.03 -9.11 -0.40
CA TRP A 61 10.45 -9.48 -1.76
C TRP A 61 11.89 -10.01 -1.81
N GLU A 62 12.82 -9.34 -1.12
CA GLU A 62 14.21 -9.78 -1.02
C GLU A 62 14.34 -11.14 -0.29
N ALA A 63 13.51 -11.39 0.72
CA ALA A 63 13.47 -12.69 1.41
C ALA A 63 13.02 -13.84 0.51
N GLN A 64 12.25 -13.54 -0.55
CA GLN A 64 11.84 -14.50 -1.57
C GLN A 64 12.88 -14.64 -2.72
N GLY A 65 14.02 -13.96 -2.62
CA GLY A 65 15.10 -14.00 -3.61
C GLY A 65 15.00 -12.94 -4.71
N GLY A 66 14.11 -11.96 -4.56
CA GLY A 66 14.01 -10.82 -5.45
C GLY A 66 14.98 -9.67 -5.11
N GLU A 67 14.92 -8.59 -5.88
CA GLU A 67 15.67 -7.35 -5.65
C GLU A 67 14.71 -6.16 -5.64
N ALA A 68 14.96 -5.16 -4.78
CA ALA A 68 14.05 -4.03 -4.57
C ALA A 68 13.62 -3.29 -5.86
N TRP A 69 14.52 -3.16 -6.84
CA TRP A 69 14.23 -2.46 -8.10
C TRP A 69 13.16 -3.17 -8.94
N GLN A 70 12.96 -4.48 -8.74
CA GLN A 70 11.94 -5.27 -9.42
C GLN A 70 10.52 -4.95 -8.98
N LEU A 71 10.35 -4.12 -7.93
CA LEU A 71 9.04 -3.67 -7.46
C LEU A 71 8.59 -2.35 -8.10
N ILE A 72 9.42 -1.73 -8.94
CA ILE A 72 9.12 -0.45 -9.60
C ILE A 72 8.72 -0.70 -11.07
N GLU A 73 7.80 0.10 -11.58
CA GLU A 73 7.37 0.07 -12.98
C GLU A 73 8.54 0.37 -13.92
N ALA A 74 8.76 -0.52 -14.88
CA ALA A 74 9.93 -0.47 -15.74
C ALA A 74 9.89 0.72 -16.72
N VAL A 75 8.70 1.21 -17.06
CA VAL A 75 8.52 2.28 -18.05
C VAL A 75 8.72 3.67 -17.45
N ASP A 76 8.15 3.93 -16.27
CA ASP A 76 8.20 5.26 -15.65
C ASP A 76 9.26 5.38 -14.54
N GLY A 77 9.76 4.27 -14.01
CA GLY A 77 10.75 4.25 -12.94
C GLY A 77 10.27 4.91 -11.65
N PHE A 78 8.95 4.92 -11.41
CA PHE A 78 8.34 5.65 -10.30
C PHE A 78 7.28 4.86 -9.56
N HIS A 79 6.24 4.38 -10.24
CA HIS A 79 5.15 3.68 -9.56
C HIS A 79 5.63 2.31 -9.08
N ILE A 80 5.02 1.81 -8.00
CA ILE A 80 5.16 0.39 -7.68
C ILE A 80 4.41 -0.41 -8.75
N ASN A 81 5.00 -1.51 -9.21
CA ASN A 81 4.39 -2.35 -10.23
C ASN A 81 3.43 -3.38 -9.62
N GLN A 82 2.90 -4.28 -10.44
CA GLN A 82 1.96 -5.32 -9.99
C GLN A 82 2.51 -6.18 -8.84
N PHE A 83 3.80 -6.51 -8.84
CA PHE A 83 4.42 -7.28 -7.74
C PHE A 83 4.48 -6.44 -6.45
N GLY A 84 4.92 -5.18 -6.56
CA GLY A 84 4.92 -4.25 -5.44
C GLY A 84 3.54 -4.05 -4.82
N HIS A 85 2.51 -3.92 -5.67
CA HIS A 85 1.11 -3.86 -5.24
C HIS A 85 0.67 -5.14 -4.53
N SER A 86 1.04 -6.32 -5.03
CA SER A 86 0.67 -7.61 -4.42
C SER A 86 1.25 -7.75 -3.02
N VAL A 87 2.57 -7.59 -2.87
CA VAL A 87 3.24 -7.74 -1.57
C VAL A 87 2.75 -6.70 -0.55
N THR A 88 2.53 -5.46 -0.99
CA THR A 88 1.97 -4.40 -0.12
C THR A 88 0.54 -4.75 0.33
N SER A 89 -0.26 -5.37 -0.54
CA SER A 89 -1.62 -5.83 -0.22
C SER A 89 -1.61 -6.96 0.81
N ASP A 90 -0.65 -7.89 0.71
CA ASP A 90 -0.49 -8.96 1.71
C ASP A 90 -0.15 -8.40 3.09
N ILE A 91 0.74 -7.40 3.14
CA ILE A 91 1.08 -6.70 4.40
C ILE A 91 -0.14 -5.98 4.97
N LEU A 92 -0.93 -5.30 4.14
CA LEU A 92 -2.19 -4.67 4.57
C LEU A 92 -3.16 -5.72 5.14
N TRP A 93 -3.31 -6.87 4.48
CA TRP A 93 -4.19 -7.94 4.93
C TRP A 93 -3.75 -8.52 6.28
N GLN A 94 -2.44 -8.73 6.48
CA GLN A 94 -1.88 -9.14 7.76
C GLN A 94 -2.11 -8.08 8.85
N TRP A 95 -1.93 -6.79 8.51
CA TRP A 95 -2.20 -5.69 9.44
C TRP A 95 -3.67 -5.63 9.86
N LEU A 96 -4.61 -5.81 8.92
CA LEU A 96 -6.05 -5.85 9.21
C LEU A 96 -6.39 -7.01 10.14
N GLN A 97 -5.88 -8.21 9.88
CA GLN A 97 -6.10 -9.38 10.74
C GLN A 97 -5.56 -9.14 12.17
N ALA A 98 -4.39 -8.53 12.31
CA ALA A 98 -3.78 -8.30 13.62
C ALA A 98 -4.40 -7.13 14.40
N ASN A 99 -4.76 -6.04 13.72
CA ASN A 99 -5.11 -4.77 14.37
C ASN A 99 -6.59 -4.41 14.27
N LYS A 100 -7.30 -4.93 13.25
CA LYS A 100 -8.72 -4.65 12.97
C LYS A 100 -9.48 -5.94 12.59
N PRO A 101 -9.37 -7.05 13.35
CA PRO A 101 -10.00 -8.31 12.97
C PRO A 101 -11.52 -8.22 12.84
N HIS A 102 -12.17 -7.32 13.58
CA HIS A 102 -13.62 -7.08 13.51
C HIS A 102 -14.07 -6.34 12.24
N TRP A 103 -13.16 -5.71 11.50
CA TRP A 103 -13.45 -5.16 10.17
C TRP A 103 -13.50 -6.26 9.11
N LEU A 104 -12.89 -7.41 9.37
CA LEU A 104 -12.95 -8.57 8.51
C LEU A 104 -14.14 -9.45 8.93
N PRO A 105 -15.13 -9.67 8.05
CA PRO A 105 -16.23 -10.56 8.38
C PRO A 105 -15.71 -11.99 8.60
N PRO A 106 -16.43 -12.81 9.39
CA PRO A 106 -16.08 -14.21 9.54
C PRO A 106 -16.10 -14.93 8.19
N LEU A 107 -15.30 -16.00 8.09
CA LEU A 107 -15.35 -16.88 6.93
C LEU A 107 -16.77 -17.41 6.74
N ASN A 108 -17.34 -17.19 5.55
CA ASN A 108 -18.68 -17.65 5.25
C ASN A 108 -18.70 -19.20 5.22
N PRO A 109 -19.49 -19.86 6.09
CA PRO A 109 -19.51 -21.33 6.18
C PRO A 109 -20.07 -22.00 4.93
N HIS A 110 -20.75 -21.25 4.06
CA HIS A 110 -21.34 -21.75 2.81
C HIS A 110 -20.47 -21.52 1.58
N ASN A 111 -19.21 -21.09 1.72
CA ASN A 111 -18.33 -20.87 0.56
C ASN A 111 -18.25 -22.12 -0.35
N ALA A 112 -18.13 -23.32 0.23
CA ALA A 112 -18.09 -24.58 -0.53
C ALA A 112 -19.43 -24.89 -1.23
N ASP A 113 -20.57 -24.50 -0.63
CA ASP A 113 -21.88 -24.65 -1.27
C ASP A 113 -22.06 -23.66 -2.43
N ILE A 114 -21.62 -22.42 -2.24
CA ILE A 114 -21.66 -21.38 -3.25
C ILE A 114 -20.83 -21.79 -4.46
N GLU A 115 -19.59 -22.24 -4.25
CA GLU A 115 -18.72 -22.74 -5.33
C GLU A 115 -19.34 -23.95 -6.04
N ARG A 116 -19.92 -24.90 -5.30
CA ARG A 116 -20.58 -26.08 -5.88
C ARG A 116 -21.79 -25.73 -6.75
N VAL A 117 -22.60 -24.74 -6.36
CA VAL A 117 -23.87 -24.39 -7.02
C VAL A 117 -23.66 -23.34 -8.11
N PHE A 118 -22.94 -22.26 -7.78
CA PHE A 118 -22.77 -21.09 -8.64
C PHE A 118 -21.42 -21.05 -9.35
N LYS A 119 -20.49 -21.96 -9.04
CA LYS A 119 -19.17 -22.09 -9.67
C LYS A 119 -18.36 -20.79 -9.58
N ASP A 120 -17.99 -20.22 -10.73
CA ASP A 120 -17.26 -18.96 -10.86
C ASP A 120 -18.11 -17.72 -10.58
N GLN A 121 -19.40 -17.91 -10.26
CA GLN A 121 -20.36 -16.85 -9.95
C GLN A 121 -20.53 -15.83 -11.09
N GLY A 122 -20.24 -16.24 -12.33
CA GLY A 122 -20.28 -15.38 -13.51
C GLY A 122 -18.93 -14.79 -13.95
N GLY A 123 -17.84 -15.07 -13.22
CA GLY A 123 -16.46 -14.72 -13.61
C GLY A 123 -16.10 -13.23 -13.57
N TYR A 124 -14.80 -12.95 -13.76
CA TYR A 124 -14.20 -11.65 -14.09
C TYR A 124 -12.97 -11.86 -14.97
#